data_AF-A0A969V277-F1
#
_entry.id   AF-A0A969V277-F1
#
_cell.length_a   1.000
_cell.length_b   1.000
_cell.length_c   1.000
_cell.angle_alpha   90.00
_cell.angle_beta   90.00
_cell.angle_gamma   90.00
#
_symmetry.space_group_name_H-M   'P 1'
#
loop_
_entity.id
_entity.type
_entity.pdbx_description
1 polymer ?
#
loop_
_entity_poly.entity_id
_entity_poly.type
_entity_poly.pdbx_seq_one_letter_code
_entity_poly.pdbx_strand_id
1 'polypeptide(L)'
;MSAQSKQPTYFEFEADFVAALRCIPMQVRYNLDSCGIKLKLEHWNHFSPDQKQALAESPCQSASEVTAYGDRLQAWVTAQTGSSAKTLAIDPEPAWLNGNVVPEVVLAKAEDCGLAIAPQQWLEH
;
A
#
# COMPACT_ATOMS: atom_id res chain seq x y z
N MET A 1 -15.78 -4.53 -22.09
CA MET A 1 -14.64 -5.06 -21.32
C MET A 1 -14.99 -4.89 -19.86
N SER A 2 -15.37 -5.97 -19.17
CA SER A 2 -15.66 -5.89 -17.74
C SER A 2 -14.34 -5.67 -17.01
N ALA A 3 -14.22 -4.58 -16.26
CA ALA A 3 -13.12 -4.41 -15.32
C ALA A 3 -13.27 -5.53 -14.27
N GLN A 4 -12.38 -6.52 -14.29
CA GLN A 4 -12.34 -7.54 -13.26
C GLN A 4 -11.95 -6.84 -11.96
N SER A 5 -12.86 -6.72 -11.00
CA SER A 5 -12.55 -6.18 -9.68
C SER A 5 -11.61 -7.14 -8.96
N LYS A 6 -10.37 -6.70 -8.68
CA LYS A 6 -9.40 -7.44 -7.88
C LYS A 6 -9.81 -7.29 -6.42
N GLN A 7 -10.06 -8.41 -5.73
CA GLN A 7 -10.25 -8.40 -4.28
C GLN A 7 -8.91 -8.00 -3.61
N PRO A 8 -8.94 -7.15 -2.56
CA PRO A 8 -7.74 -6.80 -1.83
C PRO A 8 -7.23 -8.02 -1.08
N THR A 9 -5.93 -8.27 -1.15
CA THR A 9 -5.27 -9.28 -0.31
C THR A 9 -4.94 -8.65 1.04
N TYR A 10 -5.39 -9.29 2.12
CA TYR A 10 -5.06 -8.89 3.48
C TYR A 10 -4.21 -9.97 4.13
N PHE A 11 -3.26 -9.56 4.97
CA PHE A 11 -2.54 -10.49 5.82
C PHE A 11 -3.44 -11.01 6.94
N GLU A 12 -3.15 -12.21 7.44
CA GLU A 12 -3.92 -12.82 8.55
C GLU A 12 -3.93 -11.92 9.80
N PHE A 13 -2.81 -11.26 10.11
CA PHE A 13 -2.74 -10.32 11.23
C PHE A 13 -3.61 -9.07 11.05
N GLU A 14 -4.08 -8.78 9.83
CA GLU A 14 -4.98 -7.65 9.56
C GLU A 14 -6.44 -8.01 9.80
N ALA A 15 -6.79 -9.30 9.95
CA ALA A 15 -8.16 -9.79 10.06
C ALA A 15 -8.96 -9.09 11.18
N ASP A 16 -8.30 -8.79 12.31
CA ASP A 16 -8.91 -8.15 13.48
C ASP A 16 -9.34 -6.68 13.22
N PHE A 17 -8.83 -6.02 12.17
CA PHE A 17 -9.08 -4.60 11.90
C PHE A 17 -9.69 -4.32 10.53
N VAL A 18 -9.53 -5.24 9.57
CA VAL A 18 -10.02 -5.10 8.19
C VAL A 18 -11.54 -5.02 8.15
N ALA A 19 -12.25 -5.74 9.03
CA ALA A 19 -13.71 -5.67 9.10
C ALA A 19 -14.26 -4.26 9.35
N ALA A 20 -13.47 -3.38 10.00
CA ALA A 20 -13.84 -1.99 10.26
C ALA A 20 -12.97 -0.96 9.52
N LEU A 21 -11.95 -1.39 8.77
CA LEU A 21 -10.94 -0.56 8.12
C LEU A 21 -10.46 0.60 9.02
N ARG A 22 -10.23 0.29 10.32
CA ARG A 22 -9.80 1.27 11.34
C ARG A 22 -8.34 1.69 11.14
N CYS A 23 -7.54 0.80 10.59
CA CYS A 23 -6.15 1.06 10.20
C CYS A 23 -6.03 1.09 8.68
N ILE A 24 -4.98 1.75 8.17
CA ILE A 24 -4.64 1.71 6.74
C ILE A 24 -4.06 0.30 6.45
N PRO A 25 -4.71 -0.52 5.60
CA PRO A 25 -4.24 -1.86 5.26
C PRO A 25 -2.88 -1.83 4.55
N MET A 26 -2.12 -2.92 4.65
CA MET A 26 -0.80 -3.05 4.03
C MET A 26 -0.86 -2.87 2.50
N GLN A 27 -1.87 -3.40 1.83
CA GLN A 27 -2.08 -3.18 0.39
C GLN A 27 -2.23 -1.68 0.05
N VAL A 28 -2.93 -0.92 0.90
CA VAL A 28 -3.09 0.53 0.70
C VAL A 28 -1.76 1.24 0.96
N ARG A 29 -1.01 0.84 1.99
CA ARG A 29 0.33 1.40 2.27
C ARG A 29 1.29 1.17 1.12
N TYR A 30 1.29 -0.04 0.56
CA TYR A 30 2.05 -0.37 -0.64
C TYR A 30 1.69 0.58 -1.80
N ASN A 31 0.40 0.78 -2.06
CA ASN A 31 -0.05 1.71 -3.09
C ASN A 31 0.37 3.17 -2.80
N LEU A 32 0.40 3.58 -1.52
CA LEU A 32 0.86 4.92 -1.11
C LEU A 32 2.35 5.12 -1.35
N ASP A 33 3.16 4.09 -1.11
CA ASP A 33 4.59 4.10 -1.41
C ASP A 33 4.81 4.20 -2.93
N SER A 34 4.03 3.47 -3.74
CA SER A 34 4.09 3.54 -5.21
C SER A 34 3.71 4.90 -5.79
N CYS A 35 2.72 5.59 -5.21
CA CYS A 35 2.28 6.91 -5.70
C CYS A 35 2.93 8.10 -4.96
N GLY A 36 3.79 7.84 -3.97
CA GLY A 36 4.51 8.87 -3.23
C GLY A 36 3.60 9.79 -2.43
N ILE A 37 2.48 9.30 -1.87
CA ILE A 37 1.57 10.12 -1.06
C ILE A 37 1.66 9.74 0.42
N LYS A 38 1.94 10.73 1.27
CA LYS A 38 1.89 10.58 2.73
C LYS A 38 0.47 10.79 3.23
N LEU A 39 -0.31 9.71 3.27
CA LEU A 39 -1.62 9.71 3.92
C LEU A 39 -1.46 9.60 5.44
N LYS A 40 -2.03 10.55 6.18
CA LYS A 40 -2.09 10.47 7.65
C LYS A 40 -3.29 9.65 8.10
N LEU A 41 -3.19 9.03 9.27
CA LEU A 41 -4.29 8.26 9.87
C LEU A 41 -5.54 9.11 10.10
N GLU A 42 -5.37 10.40 10.43
CA GLU A 42 -6.50 11.33 10.58
C GLU A 42 -7.31 11.46 9.28
N HIS A 43 -6.67 11.57 8.12
CA HIS A 43 -7.38 11.63 6.83
C HIS A 43 -8.09 10.30 6.54
N TRP A 44 -7.40 9.17 6.75
CA TRP A 44 -7.97 7.85 6.56
C TRP A 44 -9.24 7.64 7.40
N ASN A 45 -9.23 8.06 8.66
CA ASN A 45 -10.36 7.89 9.56
C ASN A 45 -11.60 8.68 9.13
N HIS A 46 -11.44 9.75 8.36
CA HIS A 46 -12.56 10.51 7.85
C HIS A 46 -13.08 9.97 6.50
N PHE A 47 -12.36 9.07 5.82
CA PHE A 47 -12.88 8.43 4.61
C PHE A 47 -14.08 7.51 4.93
N SER A 48 -15.06 7.50 4.03
CA SER A 48 -16.19 6.57 4.11
C SER A 48 -15.72 5.13 3.93
N PRO A 49 -16.50 4.13 4.39
CA PRO A 49 -16.22 2.72 4.11
C PRO A 49 -16.00 2.46 2.60
N ASP A 50 -16.84 3.04 1.74
CA ASP A 50 -16.73 2.88 0.29
C ASP A 50 -15.44 3.47 -0.28
N GLN A 51 -14.98 4.62 0.23
CA GLN A 51 -13.70 5.20 -0.18
C GLN A 51 -12.52 4.32 0.25
N LYS A 52 -12.56 3.80 1.48
CA LYS A 52 -11.52 2.90 1.99
C LYS A 52 -11.48 1.59 1.20
N GLN A 53 -12.64 1.00 0.92
CA GLN A 53 -12.78 -0.19 0.07
C GLN A 53 -12.22 0.08 -1.34
N ALA A 54 -12.63 1.19 -1.96
CA ALA A 54 -12.17 1.56 -3.29
C ALA A 54 -10.65 1.75 -3.37
N LEU A 55 -10.00 2.29 -2.32
CA LEU A 55 -8.53 2.38 -2.26
C LEU A 55 -7.88 1.01 -2.10
N ALA A 56 -8.46 0.10 -1.31
CA ALA A 56 -7.93 -1.24 -1.16
C ALA A 56 -8.03 -2.07 -2.47
N GLU A 57 -9.11 -1.90 -3.23
CA GLU A 57 -9.41 -2.66 -4.45
C GLU A 57 -8.81 -2.06 -5.74
N SER A 58 -8.35 -0.80 -5.70
CA SER A 58 -7.87 -0.14 -6.91
C SER A 58 -6.53 -0.73 -7.38
N PRO A 59 -6.37 -0.95 -8.69
CA PRO A 59 -5.08 -1.33 -9.25
C PRO A 59 -4.08 -0.16 -9.09
N CYS A 60 -2.82 -0.50 -8.87
CA CYS A 60 -1.72 0.46 -8.64
C CYS A 60 -0.37 -0.16 -9.04
N GLN A 61 -0.30 -0.75 -10.25
CA GLN A 61 0.89 -1.47 -10.73
C GLN A 61 1.54 -0.77 -11.91
N SER A 62 0.74 -0.30 -12.87
CA SER A 62 1.26 0.48 -14.01
C SER A 62 1.36 1.97 -13.68
N ALA A 63 2.21 2.71 -14.40
CA ALA A 63 2.37 4.15 -14.18
C ALA A 63 1.05 4.95 -14.28
N SER A 64 0.16 4.56 -15.20
CA SER A 64 -1.16 5.18 -15.34
C SER A 64 -2.08 4.87 -14.17
N GLU A 65 -2.04 3.65 -13.64
CA GLU A 65 -2.79 3.24 -12.45
C GLU A 65 -2.29 3.98 -11.20
N VAL A 66 -0.98 4.06 -11.01
CA VAL A 66 -0.34 4.79 -9.90
C VAL A 66 -0.76 6.27 -9.93
N THR A 67 -0.77 6.88 -11.11
CA THR A 67 -1.22 8.27 -11.30
C THR A 67 -2.71 8.42 -10.96
N ALA A 68 -3.57 7.57 -11.52
CA ALA A 68 -5.01 7.61 -11.28
C ALA A 68 -5.38 7.35 -9.81
N TYR A 69 -4.64 6.48 -9.13
CA TYR A 69 -4.77 6.22 -7.71
C TYR A 69 -4.40 7.46 -6.89
N GLY A 70 -3.25 8.07 -7.21
CA GLY A 70 -2.76 9.27 -6.54
C GLY A 70 -3.70 10.47 -6.69
N ASP A 71 -4.16 10.74 -7.90
CA ASP A 71 -5.07 11.85 -8.20
C ASP A 71 -6.38 11.73 -7.43
N ARG A 72 -6.96 10.51 -7.39
CA ARG A 72 -8.19 10.24 -6.63
C ARG A 72 -7.99 10.47 -5.14
N LEU A 73 -6.87 9.99 -4.60
CA LEU A 73 -6.55 10.17 -3.19
C LEU A 73 -6.37 11.65 -2.84
N GLN A 74 -5.67 12.41 -3.67
CA GLN A 74 -5.49 13.86 -3.47
C GLN A 74 -6.81 14.61 -3.54
N ALA A 75 -7.70 14.25 -4.47
CA ALA A 75 -9.02 14.84 -4.59
C ALA A 75 -9.85 14.61 -3.32
N TRP A 76 -9.85 13.39 -2.78
CA TRP A 76 -10.60 13.07 -1.55
C TRP A 76 -10.01 13.74 -0.31
N VAL A 77 -8.68 13.75 -0.15
CA VAL A 77 -8.05 14.47 0.98
C VAL A 77 -8.34 15.96 0.90
N THR A 78 -8.25 16.56 -0.29
CA THR A 78 -8.50 18.00 -0.48
C THR A 78 -9.96 18.33 -0.21
N ALA A 79 -10.92 17.53 -0.71
CA ALA A 79 -12.34 17.74 -0.46
C ALA A 79 -12.70 17.71 1.03
N GLN A 80 -11.95 16.94 1.82
CA GLN A 80 -12.21 16.74 3.24
C GLN A 80 -11.49 17.73 4.16
N THR A 81 -10.27 18.14 3.79
CA THR A 81 -9.39 18.92 4.66
C THR A 81 -9.12 20.34 4.13
N GLY A 82 -9.51 20.63 2.88
CA GLY A 82 -9.21 21.89 2.20
C GLY A 82 -7.77 22.00 1.70
N SER A 83 -6.95 20.95 1.80
CA SER A 83 -5.56 20.95 1.35
C SER A 83 -5.11 19.58 0.86
N SER A 84 -4.14 19.54 -0.05
CA SER A 84 -3.57 18.28 -0.55
C SER A 84 -2.77 17.55 0.53
N ALA A 85 -2.74 16.21 0.42
CA ALA A 85 -1.81 15.40 1.17
C ALA A 85 -0.36 15.72 0.75
N LYS A 86 0.57 15.60 1.69
CA LYS A 86 1.99 15.75 1.41
C LYS A 86 2.46 14.62 0.50
N THR A 87 3.39 14.93 -0.39
CA THR A 87 4.08 13.93 -1.21
C THR A 87 5.40 13.50 -0.57
N LEU A 88 5.87 12.31 -0.96
CA LEU A 88 7.14 11.73 -0.61
C LEU A 88 7.92 11.50 -1.91
N ALA A 89 9.26 11.58 -1.82
CA ALA A 89 10.10 11.15 -2.91
C ALA A 89 9.94 9.64 -3.09
N ILE A 90 9.66 9.21 -4.32
CA ILE A 90 9.61 7.80 -4.69
C ILE A 90 11.05 7.38 -5.01
N ASP A 91 11.49 6.28 -4.39
CA ASP A 91 12.72 5.61 -4.79
C ASP A 91 12.51 5.02 -6.20
N PRO A 92 13.34 5.34 -7.20
CA PRO A 92 13.20 4.75 -8.53
C PRO A 92 13.56 3.25 -8.56
N GLU A 93 14.33 2.75 -7.59
CA GLU A 93 14.77 1.36 -7.53
C GLU A 93 14.74 0.82 -6.09
N PRO A 94 13.55 0.77 -5.46
CA PRO A 94 13.44 0.25 -4.12
C PRO A 94 13.86 -1.20 -4.06
N ALA A 95 14.60 -1.56 -3.01
CA ALA A 95 15.16 -2.91 -2.86
C ALA A 95 14.09 -4.03 -2.89
N TRP A 96 12.84 -3.73 -2.53
CA TRP A 96 11.73 -4.69 -2.57
C TRP A 96 11.20 -4.99 -3.98
N LEU A 97 11.54 -4.20 -5.00
CA LEU A 97 11.26 -4.55 -6.41
C LEU A 97 12.24 -5.59 -6.96
N ASN A 98 13.40 -5.78 -6.32
CA ASN A 98 14.35 -6.81 -6.72
C ASN A 98 14.00 -8.16 -6.10
N GLY A 99 13.18 -8.95 -6.79
CA GLY A 99 12.80 -10.30 -6.35
C GLY A 99 13.96 -11.30 -6.29
N ASN A 100 15.14 -10.98 -6.82
CA ASN A 100 16.30 -11.89 -6.80
C ASN A 100 17.16 -11.76 -5.54
N VAL A 101 16.97 -10.69 -4.76
CA VAL A 101 17.83 -10.36 -3.61
C VAL A 101 16.98 -9.94 -2.44
N VAL A 102 17.06 -10.69 -1.34
CA VAL A 102 16.48 -10.27 -0.06
C VAL A 102 17.30 -9.10 0.49
N PRO A 103 16.70 -7.94 0.80
CA PRO A 103 17.43 -6.81 1.35
C PRO A 103 18.14 -7.19 2.67
N GLU A 104 19.39 -6.72 2.86
CA GLU A 104 20.19 -7.06 4.05
C GLU A 104 19.49 -6.73 5.37
N VAL A 105 18.78 -5.60 5.41
CA VAL A 105 18.00 -5.19 6.58
C VAL A 105 16.88 -6.17 6.93
N VAL A 106 16.30 -6.83 5.93
CA VAL A 106 15.27 -7.86 6.11
C VAL A 106 15.90 -9.16 6.59
N LEU A 107 17.06 -9.55 6.03
CA LEU A 107 17.83 -10.72 6.49
C LEU A 107 18.26 -10.58 7.94
N ALA A 108 18.85 -9.43 8.30
CA ALA A 108 19.26 -9.14 9.69
C ALA A 108 18.06 -9.21 10.64
N LYS A 109 16.91 -8.64 10.24
CA LYS A 109 15.71 -8.69 11.07
C LYS A 109 15.12 -10.10 11.20
N ALA A 110 15.21 -10.92 10.15
CA ALA A 110 14.80 -12.30 10.20
C ALA A 110 15.67 -13.10 11.18
N GLU A 111 16.99 -12.91 11.12
CA GLU A 111 17.94 -13.54 12.03
C GLU A 111 17.68 -13.17 13.50
N ASP A 112 17.43 -11.89 13.80
CA ASP A 112 17.02 -11.42 15.14
C ASP A 112 15.75 -12.11 15.67
N CYS A 113 14.86 -12.51 14.76
CA CYS A 113 13.62 -13.22 15.07
C CYS A 113 13.80 -14.75 15.07
N GLY A 114 15.01 -15.27 14.83
CA GLY A 114 15.27 -16.70 14.71
C GLY A 114 14.71 -17.34 13.43
N LEU A 115 14.53 -16.53 12.37
CA LEU A 115 13.99 -16.95 11.08
C LEU A 115 15.07 -16.90 10.01
N ALA A 116 14.98 -17.81 9.03
CA ALA A 116 15.78 -17.77 7.81
C ALA A 116 14.84 -17.58 6.61
N ILE A 117 15.20 -16.66 5.71
CA ILE A 117 14.45 -16.40 4.48
C ILE A 117 15.27 -16.98 3.32
N ALA A 118 14.75 -18.02 2.68
CA ALA A 118 15.35 -18.54 1.46
C ALA A 118 15.04 -17.60 0.27
N PRO A 119 15.97 -17.39 -0.68
CA PRO A 119 15.73 -16.53 -1.84
C PRO A 119 14.46 -16.90 -2.64
N GLN A 120 14.13 -18.19 -2.68
CA GLN A 120 12.92 -18.68 -3.35
C GLN A 120 11.63 -18.17 -2.68
N GLN A 121 11.63 -18.03 -1.35
CA GLN A 121 10.49 -17.50 -0.59
C GLN A 121 10.29 -16.00 -0.82
N TRP A 122 11.36 -15.29 -1.21
CA TRP A 122 11.31 -13.88 -1.57
C TRP A 122 10.82 -13.65 -3.00
N LEU A 123 10.98 -14.64 -3.88
CA LEU A 123 10.56 -14.56 -5.28
C LEU A 123 9.04 -14.72 -5.49
N GLU A 124 8.32 -15.30 -4.54
CA GLU A 124 6.87 -15.62 -4.65
C GLU A 124 5.92 -14.42 -4.42
N HIS A 125 6.21 -13.25 -5.00
CA HIS A 125 5.38 -12.03 -4.88
C HIS A 125 4.31 -11.87 -5.97
#